data_AF-A0A7X9HFP0-F1
#
_entry.id   AF-A0A7X9HFP0-F1
#
_cell.length_a   1.000
_cell.length_b   1.000
_cell.length_c   1.000
_cell.angle_alpha   90.00
_cell.angle_beta   90.00
_cell.angle_gamma   90.00
#
_symmetry.space_group_name_H-M   'P 1'
#
loop_
_entity.id
_entity.type
_entity.pdbx_description
1 polymer ?
#
loop_
_entity_poly.entity_id
_entity_poly.type
_entity_poly.pdbx_seq_one_letter_code
_entity_poly.pdbx_strand_id
1 'polypeptide(L)'
;MYAKDGWYYAEQADFDKQSGWKDTVLVTVVNGRIVDVVWNGISNDSAKKSKIVESVSGNYNMVKFGKAQAEWHEQAAKAQAALIAAQDPAKITVNAEGKTDAITGVSIHVGPFLQLVTTALKAAK
;
A
#
# COMPACT_ATOMS: atom_id res chain seq x y z
N MET A 1 -11.15 9.14 -15.42
CA MET A 1 -11.06 7.82 -16.06
C MET A 1 -9.66 7.71 -16.63
N TYR A 2 -8.95 6.63 -16.35
CA TYR A 2 -7.60 6.39 -16.88
C TYR A 2 -7.68 6.08 -18.38
N ALA A 3 -6.70 6.54 -19.17
CA ALA A 3 -6.73 6.44 -20.63
C ALA A 3 -6.33 5.05 -21.13
N LYS A 4 -5.57 4.29 -20.33
CA LYS A 4 -5.06 2.97 -20.69
C LYS A 4 -5.40 1.97 -19.61
N ASP A 5 -5.86 0.81 -20.06
CA ASP A 5 -6.04 -0.37 -19.22
C ASP A 5 -4.72 -1.12 -19.08
N GLY A 6 -4.58 -1.89 -18.00
CA GLY A 6 -3.42 -2.73 -17.77
C GLY A 6 -3.03 -2.83 -16.30
N TRP A 7 -1.82 -3.35 -16.08
CA TRP A 7 -1.20 -3.51 -14.77
C TRP A 7 -0.04 -2.54 -14.63
N TYR A 8 -0.09 -1.72 -13.58
CA TYR A 8 0.87 -0.66 -13.34
C TYR A 8 1.61 -0.92 -12.04
N TYR A 9 2.92 -1.14 -12.14
CA TYR A 9 3.78 -1.44 -11.01
C TYR A 9 4.63 -0.23 -10.62
N ALA A 10 4.80 -0.04 -9.32
CA ALA A 10 5.83 0.85 -8.78
C ALA A 10 6.38 0.29 -7.47
N GLU A 11 7.62 0.65 -7.15
CA GLU A 11 8.27 0.29 -5.91
C GLU A 11 9.08 1.47 -5.37
N GLN A 12 9.32 1.49 -4.06
CA GLN A 12 10.28 2.42 -3.49
C GLN A 12 11.67 2.15 -4.07
N ALA A 13 12.48 3.21 -4.23
CA ALA A 13 13.83 3.08 -4.77
C ALA A 13 14.75 2.31 -3.82
N ASP A 14 14.67 2.65 -2.53
CA ASP A 14 15.54 2.14 -1.48
C ASP A 14 14.75 1.35 -0.44
N PHE A 15 15.43 0.40 0.21
CA PHE A 15 14.90 -0.21 1.43
C PHE A 15 14.90 0.82 2.56
N ASP A 16 13.81 0.83 3.34
CA ASP A 16 13.75 1.62 4.55
C ASP A 16 14.84 1.18 5.53
N LYS A 17 15.62 2.13 6.04
CA LYS A 17 16.82 1.86 6.83
C LYS A 17 16.51 1.24 8.19
N GLN A 18 15.32 1.47 8.73
CA GLN A 18 14.94 0.99 10.06
C GLN A 18 14.30 -0.40 9.98
N SER A 19 13.39 -0.59 9.03
CA SER A 19 12.59 -1.81 8.92
C SER A 19 13.18 -2.83 7.95
N GLY A 20 14.04 -2.41 7.02
CA GLY A 20 14.59 -3.25 5.96
C GLY A 20 13.56 -3.65 4.89
N TRP A 21 12.41 -2.97 4.85
CA TRP A 21 11.35 -3.20 3.87
C TRP A 21 11.33 -2.12 2.80
N LYS A 22 10.98 -2.52 1.59
CA LYS A 22 10.72 -1.65 0.45
C LYS A 22 9.32 -1.91 -0.04
N ASP A 23 8.44 -0.91 0.03
CA ASP A 23 7.05 -1.08 -0.37
C ASP A 23 6.91 -1.13 -1.90
N THR A 24 5.93 -1.91 -2.35
CA THR A 24 5.60 -2.12 -3.76
C THR A 24 4.09 -1.98 -3.96
N VAL A 25 3.66 -1.51 -5.12
CA VAL A 25 2.26 -1.49 -5.53
C VAL A 25 2.09 -2.10 -6.93
N LEU A 26 1.02 -2.86 -7.12
CA LEU A 26 0.51 -3.26 -8.42
C LEU A 26 -0.94 -2.77 -8.53
N VAL A 27 -1.21 -1.90 -9.49
CA VAL A 27 -2.53 -1.30 -9.72
C VAL A 27 -3.11 -1.84 -11.02
N THR A 28 -4.30 -2.41 -10.96
CA THR A 28 -5.01 -2.94 -12.14
C THR A 28 -6.07 -1.94 -12.59
N VAL A 29 -5.99 -1.52 -13.85
CA VAL A 29 -6.98 -0.64 -14.49
C VAL A 29 -7.71 -1.40 -15.59
N VAL A 30 -9.04 -1.39 -15.54
CA VAL A 30 -9.92 -2.00 -16.55
C VAL A 30 -11.07 -1.03 -16.84
N ASN A 31 -11.35 -0.81 -18.12
CA ASN A 31 -12.28 0.22 -18.60
C ASN A 31 -12.02 1.57 -17.93
N GLY A 32 -10.75 1.99 -17.88
CA GLY A 32 -10.32 3.25 -17.30
C GLY A 32 -10.65 3.45 -15.81
N ARG A 33 -10.92 2.36 -15.07
CA ARG A 33 -11.18 2.36 -13.62
C ARG A 33 -10.20 1.46 -12.90
N ILE A 34 -9.81 1.85 -11.69
CA ILE A 34 -9.03 0.98 -10.80
C ILE A 34 -9.97 -0.14 -10.34
N VAL A 35 -9.61 -1.38 -10.62
CA VAL A 35 -10.39 -2.57 -10.20
C VAL A 35 -9.69 -3.40 -9.14
N ASP A 36 -8.38 -3.28 -9.01
CA ASP A 36 -7.59 -3.96 -7.99
C ASP A 36 -6.32 -3.18 -7.65
N VAL A 37 -5.85 -3.34 -6.42
CA VAL A 37 -4.60 -2.75 -5.92
C VAL A 37 -3.94 -3.70 -4.93
N VAL A 38 -2.72 -4.13 -5.23
CA VAL A 38 -1.90 -4.93 -4.32
C VAL A 38 -0.80 -4.05 -3.76
N TRP A 39 -0.94 -3.63 -2.49
CA TRP A 39 0.14 -3.04 -1.69
C TRP A 39 0.87 -4.14 -0.94
N ASN A 40 2.16 -4.28 -1.21
CA ASN A 40 3.03 -5.30 -0.62
C ASN A 40 4.40 -4.68 -0.24
N GLY A 41 5.36 -5.50 0.13
CA GLY A 41 6.75 -5.08 0.31
C GLY A 41 7.74 -6.23 0.17
N ILE A 42 8.96 -5.87 -0.19
CA ILE A 42 10.13 -6.74 -0.33
C ILE A 42 11.06 -6.44 0.84
N SER A 43 11.60 -7.48 1.49
CA SER A 43 12.62 -7.31 2.52
C SER A 43 14.03 -7.42 1.93
N ASN A 44 14.98 -6.68 2.49
CA ASN A 44 16.41 -6.90 2.24
C ASN A 44 16.95 -8.15 2.95
N ASP A 45 16.16 -8.77 3.83
CA ASP A 45 16.46 -10.06 4.44
C ASP A 45 15.91 -11.19 3.56
N SER A 46 16.82 -11.93 2.92
CA SER A 46 16.48 -13.05 2.02
C SER A 46 15.73 -14.21 2.68
N ALA A 47 15.73 -14.30 4.02
CA ALA A 47 14.96 -15.32 4.74
C ALA A 47 13.47 -14.97 4.84
N LYS A 48 13.10 -13.71 4.60
CA LYS A 48 11.72 -13.24 4.68
C LYS A 48 11.02 -13.37 3.33
N LYS A 49 9.74 -13.70 3.38
CA LYS A 49 8.82 -13.65 2.25
C LYS A 49 8.33 -12.22 2.05
N SER A 50 7.35 -12.04 1.17
CA SER A 50 6.74 -10.71 0.99
C SER A 50 6.03 -10.24 2.26
N LYS A 51 5.91 -8.92 2.42
CA LYS A 51 5.33 -8.28 3.62
C LYS A 51 3.92 -8.76 3.92
N ILE A 52 3.08 -8.97 2.89
CA ILE A 52 1.76 -9.58 3.04
C ILE A 52 1.87 -10.96 3.69
N VAL A 53 2.74 -11.83 3.15
CA VAL A 53 2.88 -13.22 3.64
C VAL A 53 3.42 -13.23 5.06
N GLU A 54 4.41 -12.40 5.38
CA GLU A 54 4.93 -12.28 6.75
C GLU A 54 3.85 -11.77 7.72
N SER A 55 3.01 -10.82 7.31
CA SER A 55 1.93 -10.32 8.18
C SER A 55 0.82 -11.34 8.38
N VAL A 56 0.37 -12.02 7.33
CA VAL A 56 -0.66 -13.08 7.44
C VAL A 56 -0.16 -14.26 8.27
N SER A 57 1.13 -14.60 8.13
CA SER A 57 1.74 -15.72 8.88
C SER A 57 2.07 -15.37 10.34
N GLY A 58 1.79 -14.13 10.78
CA GLY A 58 2.09 -13.68 12.14
C GLY A 58 3.58 -13.47 12.41
N ASN A 59 4.39 -13.24 11.39
CA ASN A 59 5.81 -12.89 11.51
C ASN A 59 6.04 -11.37 11.46
N TYR A 60 5.12 -10.61 10.86
CA TYR A 60 5.10 -9.15 10.90
C TYR A 60 4.03 -8.69 11.91
N ASN A 61 4.41 -8.69 13.19
CA ASN A 61 3.53 -8.59 14.36
C ASN A 61 3.27 -7.14 14.82
N MET A 62 2.36 -6.43 14.16
CA MET A 62 2.00 -5.06 14.54
C MET A 62 1.11 -5.01 15.78
N VAL A 63 0.23 -5.98 16.00
CA VAL A 63 -0.65 -6.00 17.18
C VAL A 63 0.17 -6.35 18.42
N LYS A 64 0.90 -7.47 18.35
CA LYS A 64 1.63 -8.02 19.50
C LYS A 64 2.75 -7.10 20.01
N PHE A 65 3.52 -6.46 19.10
CA PHE A 65 4.68 -5.64 19.50
C PHE A 65 4.49 -4.14 19.26
N GLY A 66 3.65 -3.76 18.28
CA GLY A 66 3.43 -2.36 17.92
C GLY A 66 2.22 -1.71 18.60
N LYS A 67 1.46 -2.45 19.43
CA LYS A 67 0.19 -2.00 20.03
C LYS A 67 -0.82 -1.50 18.98
N ALA A 68 -0.72 -1.97 17.74
CA ALA A 68 -1.68 -1.65 16.70
C ALA A 68 -3.01 -2.37 16.95
N GLN A 69 -4.10 -1.83 16.44
CA GLN A 69 -5.43 -2.45 16.56
C GLN A 69 -5.65 -3.63 15.59
N ALA A 70 -4.84 -3.72 14.55
CA ALA A 70 -4.97 -4.69 13.47
C ALA A 70 -3.59 -4.98 12.86
N GLU A 71 -3.45 -6.15 12.23
CA GLU A 71 -2.20 -6.51 11.56
C GLU A 71 -2.01 -5.72 10.26
N TRP A 72 -0.76 -5.64 9.79
CA TRP A 72 -0.43 -4.81 8.62
C TRP A 72 -1.28 -5.14 7.40
N HIS A 73 -1.46 -6.44 7.09
CA HIS A 73 -2.24 -6.88 5.93
C HIS A 73 -3.72 -6.47 6.00
N GLU A 74 -4.32 -6.46 7.19
CA GLU A 74 -5.72 -6.05 7.38
C GLU A 74 -5.88 -4.54 7.16
N GLN A 75 -4.92 -3.76 7.66
CA GLN A 75 -4.90 -2.31 7.45
C GLN A 75 -4.61 -1.94 5.99
N ALA A 76 -3.67 -2.66 5.35
CA ALA A 76 -3.36 -2.49 3.94
C ALA A 76 -4.56 -2.80 3.04
N ALA A 77 -5.32 -3.88 3.32
CA ALA A 77 -6.54 -4.22 2.60
C ALA A 77 -7.59 -3.11 2.67
N LYS A 78 -7.76 -2.48 3.84
CA LYS A 78 -8.67 -1.33 3.99
C LYS A 78 -8.19 -0.12 3.19
N ALA A 79 -6.89 0.17 3.19
CA ALA A 79 -6.32 1.25 2.40
C ALA A 79 -6.48 1.03 0.88
N GLN A 80 -6.28 -0.20 0.41
CA GLN A 80 -6.52 -0.61 -0.98
C GLN A 80 -7.99 -0.44 -1.37
N ALA A 81 -8.92 -0.93 -0.54
CA ALA A 81 -10.36 -0.79 -0.79
C ALA A 81 -10.80 0.69 -0.84
N ALA A 82 -10.25 1.53 0.04
CA ALA A 82 -10.52 2.97 0.04
C ALA A 82 -10.03 3.64 -1.25
N LEU A 83 -8.85 3.26 -1.75
CA LEU A 83 -8.33 3.77 -3.01
C LEU A 83 -9.17 3.33 -4.21
N ILE A 84 -9.58 2.05 -4.24
CA ILE A 84 -10.47 1.53 -5.28
C ILE A 84 -11.80 2.30 -5.24
N ALA A 85 -12.36 2.60 -4.08
CA ALA A 85 -13.57 3.42 -3.97
C ALA A 85 -13.34 4.87 -4.46
N ALA A 86 -12.21 5.47 -4.10
CA ALA A 86 -11.88 6.85 -4.44
C ALA A 86 -11.56 7.05 -5.94
N GLN A 87 -11.03 6.02 -6.61
CA GLN A 87 -10.56 6.04 -8.00
C GLN A 87 -9.45 7.08 -8.29
N ASP A 88 -8.87 7.68 -7.25
CA ASP A 88 -7.80 8.67 -7.35
C ASP A 88 -7.07 8.76 -6.01
N PRO A 89 -5.75 8.51 -5.93
CA PRO A 89 -4.99 8.62 -4.69
C PRO A 89 -5.02 10.03 -4.09
N ALA A 90 -5.20 11.09 -4.89
CA ALA A 90 -5.24 12.47 -4.38
C ALA A 90 -6.49 12.79 -3.56
N LYS A 91 -7.53 11.94 -3.62
CA LYS A 91 -8.76 12.09 -2.82
C LYS A 91 -8.64 11.55 -1.40
N ILE A 92 -7.57 10.83 -1.08
CA ILE A 92 -7.30 10.34 0.28
C ILE A 92 -6.33 11.31 0.92
N THR A 93 -6.83 12.13 1.84
CA THR A 93 -6.02 13.11 2.56
C THR A 93 -5.13 12.41 3.59
N VAL A 94 -3.90 12.89 3.72
CA VAL A 94 -2.96 12.43 4.75
C VAL A 94 -2.45 13.61 5.56
N ASN A 95 -2.20 13.38 6.84
CA ASN A 95 -1.59 14.37 7.73
C ASN A 95 -0.07 14.46 7.50
N ALA A 96 0.60 15.34 8.25
CA ALA A 96 2.06 15.54 8.15
C ALA A 96 2.88 14.29 8.49
N GLU A 97 2.32 13.35 9.27
CA GLU A 97 2.95 12.05 9.53
C GLU A 97 2.74 11.06 8.39
N GLY A 98 1.91 11.36 7.38
CA GLY A 98 1.57 10.43 6.31
C GLY A 98 0.52 9.39 6.71
N LYS A 99 -0.27 9.64 7.76
CA LYS A 99 -1.43 8.82 8.16
C LYS A 99 -2.73 9.48 7.72
N THR A 100 -3.84 8.75 7.75
CA THR A 100 -5.16 9.26 7.40
C THR A 100 -6.20 8.84 8.44
N ASP A 101 -7.08 9.77 8.82
CA ASP A 101 -8.26 9.47 9.63
C ASP A 101 -9.50 9.15 8.77
N ALA A 102 -9.39 9.28 7.44
CA ALA A 102 -10.48 9.04 6.50
C ALA A 102 -10.80 7.54 6.33
N ILE A 103 -9.94 6.64 6.80
CA ILE A 103 -10.07 5.19 6.63
C ILE A 103 -10.11 4.53 8.02
N THR A 104 -11.31 4.14 8.45
CA THR A 104 -11.51 3.55 9.78
C THR A 104 -10.68 2.29 10.00
N GLY A 105 -9.92 2.26 11.10
CA GLY A 105 -9.11 1.11 11.49
C GLY A 105 -7.84 0.95 10.66
N VAL A 106 -7.34 2.04 10.06
CA VAL A 106 -6.01 2.15 9.46
C VAL A 106 -5.20 3.16 10.26
N SER A 107 -4.14 2.70 10.91
CA SER A 107 -3.19 3.51 11.68
C SER A 107 -1.77 3.50 11.08
N ILE A 108 -1.53 2.69 10.04
CA ILE A 108 -0.27 2.68 9.29
C ILE A 108 -0.09 3.94 8.44
N HIS A 109 1.16 4.24 8.09
CA HIS A 109 1.50 5.34 7.18
C HIS A 109 1.08 4.99 5.75
N VAL A 110 -0.01 5.60 5.28
CA VAL A 110 -0.55 5.39 3.92
C VAL A 110 -0.03 6.40 2.90
N GLY A 111 0.61 7.49 3.32
CA GLY A 111 1.19 8.49 2.44
C GLY A 111 2.16 7.91 1.40
N PRO A 112 3.16 7.11 1.80
CA PRO A 112 4.07 6.44 0.86
C PRO A 112 3.35 5.52 -0.13
N PHE A 113 2.31 4.81 0.31
CA PHE A 113 1.46 3.98 -0.55
C PHE A 113 0.76 4.83 -1.64
N LEU A 114 0.13 5.94 -1.27
CA LEU A 114 -0.56 6.82 -2.22
C LEU A 114 0.41 7.46 -3.23
N GLN A 115 1.63 7.80 -2.80
CA GLN A 115 2.69 8.30 -3.67
C GLN A 115 3.15 7.24 -4.68
N LEU A 116 3.31 5.99 -4.25
CA LEU A 116 3.64 4.87 -5.14
C LEU A 116 2.54 4.60 -6.16
N VAL A 117 1.28 4.58 -5.71
CA VAL A 117 0.12 4.44 -6.61
C VAL A 117 0.08 5.56 -7.63
N THR A 118 0.32 6.81 -7.20
CA THR A 118 0.41 7.97 -8.11
C THR A 118 1.50 7.77 -9.16
N THR A 119 2.64 7.18 -8.77
CA THR A 119 3.76 6.88 -9.66
C THR A 119 3.43 5.79 -10.66
N ALA A 120 2.86 4.67 -10.21
CA ALA A 120 2.41 3.56 -11.05
C ALA A 120 1.42 4.04 -12.12
N LEU A 121 0.44 4.84 -11.72
CA LEU A 121 -0.62 5.33 -12.61
C LEU A 121 -0.19 6.40 -13.62
N LYS A 122 1.06 6.91 -13.58
CA LYS A 122 1.55 7.86 -14.61
C LYS A 122 1.47 7.27 -16.02
N ALA A 123 1.72 5.97 -16.18
CA ALA A 123 1.64 5.29 -17.46
C ALA A 123 0.20 4.96 -17.91
N ALA A 124 -0.78 5.08 -17.01
CA ALA A 124 -2.21 4.87 -17.27
C ALA A 124 -2.94 6.15 -17.71
N LYS A 125 -2.31 7.32 -17.51
CA LYS A 125 -2.84 8.63 -17.90
C LYS A 125 -2.69 8.89 -19.39
#